data_AF-A0A1S9TGH0-F1
#
_entry.id   AF-A0A1S9TGH0-F1
#
_cell.length_a   1.000
_cell.length_b   1.000
_cell.length_c   1.000
_cell.angle_alpha   90.00
_cell.angle_beta   90.00
_cell.angle_gamma   90.00
#
_symmetry.space_group_name_H-M   'P 1'
#
loop_
_entity.id
_entity.type
_entity.pdbx_description
1 polymer ?
#
loop_
_entity_poly.entity_id
_entity_poly.type
_entity_poly.pdbx_seq_one_letter_code
_entity_poly.pdbx_strand_id
1 'polypeptide(L)'
;MNTLILYTVYMSLNVFMDLKYLITKNYWHLIFFSLSIVLCVIQNKNVLALLVIAIVALIIGVLIREKMPLAKFSPGDTKMIVISSMYLYILGSLKIHWLLIPILLHVTVFILSAVIYGLIVILLFVKKNIFTRTISGYHSFKFLKISIELTTEGLKIISMSYRFPAAISIIAGFMSLVLLQW
;
A
#
# COMPACT_ATOMS: atom_id res chain seq x y z
N MET A 1 -20.21 -1.28 -12.57
CA MET A 1 -19.31 -2.23 -13.26
C MET A 1 -18.08 -1.56 -13.87
N ASN A 2 -18.24 -0.48 -14.65
CA ASN A 2 -17.11 0.18 -15.34
C ASN A 2 -16.02 0.75 -14.41
N THR A 3 -16.37 1.31 -13.26
CA THR A 3 -15.40 1.85 -12.27
C THR A 3 -14.48 0.78 -11.68
N LEU A 4 -15.02 -0.41 -11.38
CA LEU A 4 -14.25 -1.54 -10.84
C LEU A 4 -13.26 -2.08 -11.85
N ILE A 5 -13.66 -2.21 -13.12
CA ILE A 5 -12.78 -2.63 -14.21
C ILE A 5 -11.59 -1.67 -14.33
N LEU A 6 -11.85 -0.36 -14.34
CA LEU A 6 -10.80 0.64 -14.44
C LEU A 6 -9.83 0.58 -13.25
N TYR A 7 -10.36 0.38 -12.03
CA TYR A 7 -9.55 0.19 -10.83
C TYR A 7 -8.69 -1.07 -10.90
N THR A 8 -9.24 -2.19 -11.36
CA THR A 8 -8.49 -3.44 -11.50
C THR A 8 -7.38 -3.31 -12.55
N VAL A 9 -7.62 -2.61 -13.67
CA VAL A 9 -6.57 -2.28 -14.65
C VAL A 9 -5.48 -1.42 -14.02
N TYR A 10 -5.86 -0.37 -13.29
CA TYR A 10 -4.90 0.47 -12.56
C TYR A 10 -4.01 -0.33 -11.60
N MET A 11 -4.62 -1.16 -10.75
CA MET A 11 -3.88 -1.89 -9.74
C MET A 11 -3.06 -3.04 -10.33
N SER A 12 -3.55 -3.74 -11.36
CA SER A 12 -2.77 -4.79 -12.04
C SER A 12 -1.51 -4.23 -12.72
N LEU A 13 -1.61 -3.06 -13.34
CA LEU A 13 -0.44 -2.37 -13.88
C LEU A 13 0.56 -2.00 -12.78
N ASN A 14 0.09 -1.50 -11.63
CA ASN A 14 0.97 -1.19 -10.49
C ASN A 14 1.63 -2.45 -9.91
N VAL A 15 0.89 -3.55 -9.74
CA VAL A 15 1.44 -4.83 -9.29
C VAL A 15 2.50 -5.35 -10.27
N PHE A 16 2.22 -5.30 -11.59
CA PHE A 16 3.18 -5.73 -12.60
C PHE A 16 4.45 -4.88 -12.59
N MET A 17 4.30 -3.56 -12.47
CA MET A 17 5.42 -2.63 -12.39
C MET A 17 6.26 -2.84 -11.12
N ASP A 18 5.60 -3.08 -9.98
CA ASP A 18 6.27 -3.43 -8.73
C ASP A 18 7.03 -4.75 -8.85
N LEU A 19 6.41 -5.81 -9.38
CA LEU A 19 7.04 -7.13 -9.50
C LEU A 19 8.21 -7.17 -10.48
N LYS A 20 8.06 -6.52 -11.65
CA LYS A 20 9.04 -6.63 -12.74
C LYS A 20 10.14 -5.58 -12.68
N TYR A 21 9.80 -4.36 -12.29
CA TYR A 21 10.71 -3.21 -12.40
C TYR A 21 11.00 -2.52 -11.07
N LEU A 22 10.22 -2.77 -10.01
CA LEU A 22 10.33 -2.10 -8.71
C LEU A 22 10.26 -0.56 -8.82
N ILE A 23 9.53 -0.05 -9.82
CA ILE A 23 9.41 1.38 -10.14
C ILE A 23 7.94 1.79 -10.17
N THR A 24 7.61 2.84 -9.44
CA THR A 24 6.29 3.50 -9.50
C THR A 24 6.29 4.57 -10.59
N LYS A 25 5.41 4.45 -11.59
CA LYS A 25 5.31 5.44 -12.66
C LYS A 25 4.34 6.57 -12.28
N ASN A 26 4.90 7.73 -11.92
CA ASN A 26 4.14 8.92 -11.51
C ASN A 26 3.04 9.35 -12.49
N TYR A 27 3.30 9.25 -13.81
CA TYR A 27 2.33 9.63 -14.84
C TYR A 27 1.04 8.80 -14.79
N TRP A 28 1.12 7.51 -14.43
CA TRP A 28 -0.07 6.67 -14.34
C TRP A 28 -0.97 7.09 -13.19
N HIS A 29 -0.39 7.42 -12.02
CA HIS A 29 -1.17 7.95 -10.92
C HIS A 29 -1.91 9.25 -11.31
N LEU A 30 -1.25 10.14 -12.05
CA LEU A 30 -1.86 11.37 -12.53
C LEU A 30 -3.01 11.12 -13.51
N ILE A 31 -2.83 10.21 -14.48
CA ILE A 31 -3.87 9.83 -15.44
C ILE A 31 -5.09 9.26 -14.71
N PHE A 32 -4.90 8.33 -13.78
CA PHE A 32 -5.99 7.71 -13.03
C PHE A 32 -6.67 8.67 -12.03
N PHE A 33 -5.95 9.67 -11.55
CA PHE A 33 -6.49 10.77 -10.76
C PHE A 33 -7.38 11.69 -11.60
N SER A 34 -6.95 12.08 -12.80
CA SER A 34 -7.79 12.87 -13.72
C SER A 34 -9.03 12.09 -14.15
N LEU A 35 -8.87 10.79 -14.45
CA LEU A 35 -9.99 9.92 -14.80
C LEU A 35 -11.02 9.78 -13.68
N SER A 36 -10.59 9.75 -12.41
CA SER A 36 -11.55 9.65 -11.29
C SER A 36 -12.41 10.92 -11.16
N ILE A 37 -11.86 12.10 -11.45
CA ILE A 37 -12.64 13.35 -11.52
C ILE A 37 -13.67 13.27 -12.65
N VAL A 38 -13.26 12.87 -13.85
CA VAL A 38 -14.17 12.74 -15.01
C VAL A 38 -15.28 11.73 -14.71
N LEU A 39 -14.95 10.57 -14.13
CA LEU A 39 -15.92 9.57 -13.73
C LEU A 39 -16.90 10.08 -12.67
N CYS A 40 -16.42 10.88 -11.70
CA CYS A 40 -17.26 11.50 -10.68
C CYS A 40 -18.31 12.43 -11.30
N VAL A 41 -17.90 13.23 -12.29
CA VAL A 41 -18.80 14.12 -13.05
C VAL A 41 -19.82 13.31 -13.85
N ILE A 42 -19.38 12.31 -14.62
CA ILE A 42 -20.26 11.46 -15.44
C ILE A 42 -21.31 10.74 -14.55
N GLN A 43 -20.93 10.34 -13.35
CA GLN A 43 -21.83 9.66 -12.39
C GLN A 43 -22.64 10.62 -11.51
N ASN A 44 -22.61 11.93 -11.80
CA ASN A 44 -23.32 12.97 -11.05
C ASN A 44 -23.06 12.93 -9.53
N LYS A 45 -21.81 12.61 -9.15
CA LYS A 45 -21.38 12.62 -7.75
C LYS A 45 -20.75 13.95 -7.36
N ASN A 46 -20.65 14.19 -6.05
CA ASN A 46 -20.09 15.44 -5.54
C ASN A 46 -18.56 15.47 -5.73
N VAL A 47 -18.11 16.28 -6.69
CA VAL A 47 -16.69 16.48 -7.00
C VAL A 47 -15.94 17.12 -5.83
N LEU A 48 -16.56 18.02 -5.07
CA LEU A 48 -15.94 18.63 -3.90
C LEU A 48 -15.64 17.58 -2.84
N ALA A 49 -16.59 16.67 -2.58
CA ALA A 49 -16.38 15.56 -1.65
C ALA A 49 -15.24 14.64 -2.10
N LEU A 50 -15.16 14.33 -3.40
CA LEU A 50 -14.06 13.56 -3.98
C LEU A 50 -12.68 14.21 -3.73
N LEU A 51 -12.58 15.54 -3.94
CA LEU A 51 -11.34 16.29 -3.71
C LEU A 51 -10.98 16.33 -2.22
N VAL A 52 -11.96 16.51 -1.34
CA VAL A 52 -11.74 16.44 0.12
C VAL A 52 -11.22 15.07 0.52
N ILE A 53 -11.79 13.98 -0.02
CA ILE A 53 -11.31 12.61 0.22
C ILE A 53 -9.85 12.45 -0.22
N ALA A 54 -9.50 12.98 -1.39
CA ALA A 54 -8.13 12.92 -1.89
C ALA A 54 -7.14 13.68 -0.97
N ILE A 55 -7.52 14.87 -0.51
CA ILE A 55 -6.72 15.69 0.41
C ILE A 55 -6.56 14.98 1.75
N VAL A 56 -7.64 14.45 2.32
CA VAL A 56 -7.60 13.73 3.61
C VAL A 56 -6.73 12.48 3.48
N ALA A 57 -6.87 11.69 2.41
CA ALA A 57 -6.03 10.54 2.14
C ALA A 57 -4.54 10.94 2.05
N LEU A 58 -4.24 12.04 1.38
CA LEU A 58 -2.87 12.55 1.26
C LEU A 58 -2.31 12.98 2.62
N ILE A 59 -3.06 13.76 3.40
CA ILE A 59 -2.64 14.24 4.72
C ILE A 59 -2.35 13.06 5.63
N ILE A 60 -3.24 12.07 5.69
CA ILE A 60 -3.04 10.86 6.49
C ILE A 60 -1.77 10.12 6.03
N GLY A 61 -1.61 9.90 4.74
CA GLY A 61 -0.44 9.20 4.21
C GLY A 61 0.88 9.93 4.49
N VAL A 62 0.90 11.27 4.41
CA VAL A 62 2.06 12.09 4.77
C VAL A 62 2.34 12.04 6.27
N LEU A 63 1.31 12.18 7.11
CA LEU A 63 1.46 12.10 8.57
C LEU A 63 1.99 10.74 9.00
N ILE A 64 1.49 9.65 8.43
CA ILE A 64 2.00 8.30 8.71
C ILE A 64 3.48 8.21 8.28
N ARG A 65 3.81 8.69 7.08
CA ARG A 65 5.19 8.66 6.56
C ARG A 65 6.17 9.43 7.45
N GLU A 66 5.77 10.58 7.98
CA GLU A 66 6.65 11.45 8.76
C GLU A 66 6.72 11.04 10.24
N LYS A 67 5.59 10.63 10.83
CA LYS A 67 5.47 10.42 12.28
C LYS A 67 5.60 8.96 12.71
N MET A 68 5.46 7.98 11.82
CA MET A 68 5.62 6.57 12.17
C MET A 68 7.02 6.05 11.79
N PRO A 69 7.95 5.91 12.75
CA PRO A 69 9.29 5.37 12.46
C PRO A 69 9.27 3.90 12.02
N LEU A 70 8.20 3.17 12.37
CA LEU A 70 8.04 1.74 12.12
C LEU A 70 7.35 1.41 10.81
N ALA A 71 6.68 2.37 10.18
CA ALA A 71 5.87 2.18 8.98
C ALA A 71 6.11 3.32 7.98
N LYS A 72 7.13 3.18 7.14
CA LYS A 72 7.43 4.15 6.09
C LYS A 72 6.64 3.82 4.82
N PHE A 73 5.58 4.57 4.57
CA PHE A 73 4.93 4.58 3.27
C PHE A 73 5.85 5.24 2.24
N SER A 74 6.03 4.58 1.09
CA SER A 74 6.65 5.21 -0.07
C SER A 74 5.72 6.32 -0.59
N PRO A 75 6.26 7.41 -1.16
CA PRO A 75 5.45 8.39 -1.87
C PRO A 75 4.55 7.79 -2.95
N GLY A 76 4.95 6.65 -3.54
CA GLY A 76 4.11 5.90 -4.49
C GLY A 76 2.89 5.27 -3.82
N ASP A 77 3.07 4.64 -2.66
CA ASP A 77 2.00 3.98 -1.91
C ASP A 77 0.92 4.97 -1.47
N THR A 78 1.33 6.15 -1.00
CA THR A 78 0.40 7.21 -0.64
C THR A 78 -0.45 7.64 -1.84
N LYS A 79 0.13 7.78 -3.03
CA LYS A 79 -0.62 8.09 -4.26
C LYS A 79 -1.58 6.96 -4.63
N MET A 80 -1.17 5.71 -4.44
CA MET A 80 -2.03 4.55 -4.68
C MET A 80 -3.25 4.53 -3.74
N ILE A 81 -3.06 4.89 -2.46
CA ILE A 81 -4.13 4.96 -1.47
C ILE A 81 -5.08 6.14 -1.76
N VAL A 82 -4.55 7.30 -2.18
CA VAL A 82 -5.37 8.46 -2.60
C VAL A 82 -6.31 8.07 -3.73
N ILE A 83 -5.77 7.48 -4.80
CA ILE A 83 -6.58 7.05 -5.95
C ILE A 83 -7.57 5.96 -5.52
N SER A 84 -7.15 4.98 -4.74
CA SER A 84 -8.04 3.92 -4.24
C SER A 84 -9.20 4.48 -3.41
N SER A 85 -8.95 5.50 -2.57
CA SER A 85 -9.98 6.18 -1.77
C SER A 85 -11.00 6.90 -2.66
N MET A 86 -10.53 7.57 -3.71
CA MET A 86 -11.39 8.21 -4.72
C MET A 86 -12.27 7.20 -5.43
N TYR A 87 -11.72 6.05 -5.84
CA TYR A 87 -12.48 5.00 -6.51
C TYR A 87 -13.51 4.34 -5.60
N LEU A 88 -13.22 4.15 -4.31
CA LEU A 88 -14.20 3.67 -3.31
C LEU A 88 -15.38 4.64 -3.18
N TYR A 89 -15.12 5.95 -3.14
CA TYR A 89 -16.18 6.95 -3.12
C TYR A 89 -17.05 6.92 -4.38
N ILE A 90 -16.41 6.81 -5.56
CA ILE A 90 -17.11 6.70 -6.85
C ILE A 90 -17.89 5.40 -6.95
N LEU A 91 -17.48 4.32 -6.28
CA LEU A 91 -18.27 3.10 -6.21
C LEU A 91 -19.59 3.29 -5.44
N GLY A 92 -19.63 4.24 -4.48
CA GLY A 92 -20.87 4.72 -3.87
C GLY A 92 -21.55 3.76 -2.90
N SER A 93 -20.84 2.73 -2.48
CA SER A 93 -21.43 1.54 -1.87
C SER A 93 -21.17 1.43 -0.37
N LEU A 94 -20.47 2.38 0.24
CA LEU A 94 -20.29 2.40 1.69
C LEU A 94 -21.50 3.06 2.35
N LYS A 95 -22.17 2.32 3.25
CA LYS A 95 -23.15 2.87 4.23
C LYS A 95 -22.51 3.80 5.25
N ILE A 96 -21.20 4.02 5.15
CA ILE A 96 -20.36 4.78 6.05
C ILE A 96 -20.17 6.18 5.46
N HIS A 97 -20.06 7.19 6.33
CA HIS A 97 -19.78 8.56 5.90
C HIS A 97 -18.53 8.62 5.01
N TRP A 98 -18.64 9.27 3.86
CA TRP A 98 -17.61 9.29 2.81
C TRP A 98 -16.24 9.80 3.29
N LEU A 99 -16.23 10.61 4.34
CA LEU A 99 -15.02 11.16 4.97
C LEU A 99 -14.19 10.12 5.74
N LEU A 100 -14.81 8.99 6.12
CA LEU A 100 -14.14 7.87 6.82
C LEU A 100 -13.44 6.91 5.85
N ILE A 101 -13.79 6.92 4.55
CA ILE A 101 -13.18 6.08 3.51
C ILE A 101 -11.64 6.10 3.56
N PRO A 102 -10.97 7.27 3.50
CA PRO A 102 -9.52 7.31 3.49
C PRO A 102 -8.91 6.77 4.80
N ILE A 103 -9.56 6.99 5.94
CA ILE A 103 -9.08 6.49 7.24
C ILE A 103 -9.16 4.97 7.27
N LEU A 104 -10.33 4.42 6.92
CA LEU A 104 -10.55 2.98 6.90
C LEU A 104 -9.59 2.28 5.96
N LEU A 105 -9.35 2.84 4.77
CA LEU A 105 -8.41 2.26 3.81
C LEU A 105 -6.98 2.24 4.33
N HIS A 106 -6.50 3.31 4.98
CA HIS A 106 -5.16 3.29 5.58
C HIS A 106 -5.06 2.25 6.70
N VAL A 107 -6.08 2.13 7.54
CA VAL A 107 -6.12 1.16 8.63
C VAL A 107 -6.14 -0.29 8.10
N THR A 108 -6.98 -0.59 7.10
CA THR A 108 -7.05 -1.94 6.53
C THR A 108 -5.75 -2.33 5.84
N VAL A 109 -5.16 -1.42 5.06
CA VAL A 109 -3.85 -1.64 4.40
C VAL A 109 -2.76 -1.86 5.45
N PHE A 110 -2.75 -1.07 6.52
CA PHE A 110 -1.79 -1.23 7.61
C PHE A 110 -1.92 -2.61 8.30
N ILE A 111 -3.14 -2.99 8.72
CA ILE A 111 -3.40 -4.27 9.37
C ILE A 111 -3.00 -5.43 8.45
N LEU A 112 -3.43 -5.42 7.19
CA LEU A 112 -3.09 -6.48 6.23
C LEU A 112 -1.58 -6.59 6.01
N SER A 113 -0.89 -5.45 5.89
CA SER A 113 0.57 -5.43 5.74
C SER A 113 1.28 -6.02 6.98
N ALA A 114 0.77 -5.72 8.19
CA ALA A 114 1.31 -6.24 9.44
C ALA A 114 1.07 -7.76 9.58
N VAL A 115 -0.10 -8.26 9.17
CA VAL A 115 -0.42 -9.69 9.17
C VAL A 115 0.46 -10.45 8.19
N ILE A 116 0.56 -9.98 6.94
CA ILE A 116 1.42 -10.58 5.92
C ILE A 116 2.87 -10.63 6.42
N TYR A 117 3.35 -9.55 7.03
CA TYR A 117 4.66 -9.54 7.65
C TYR A 117 4.84 -10.61 8.72
N GLY A 118 3.90 -10.65 9.68
CA GLY A 118 3.95 -11.58 10.81
C GLY A 118 4.03 -13.01 10.30
N LEU A 119 3.23 -13.35 9.28
CA LEU A 119 3.27 -14.64 8.62
C LEU A 119 4.63 -14.92 7.97
N ILE A 120 5.21 -13.96 7.24
CA ILE A 120 6.54 -14.11 6.64
C ILE A 120 7.60 -14.34 7.72
N VAL A 121 7.55 -13.59 8.83
CA VAL A 121 8.49 -13.74 9.95
C VAL A 121 8.34 -15.10 10.63
N ILE A 122 7.10 -15.55 10.87
CA ILE A 122 6.83 -16.88 11.44
C ILE A 122 7.33 -17.98 10.51
N LEU A 123 7.03 -17.90 9.21
CA LEU A 123 7.52 -18.85 8.20
C LEU A 123 9.05 -18.87 8.15
N LEU A 124 9.68 -17.70 8.22
CA LEU A 124 11.14 -17.59 8.25
C LEU A 124 11.71 -18.06 9.57
N PHE A 125 11.02 -17.92 10.70
CA PHE A 125 11.43 -18.46 12.00
C PHE A 125 11.35 -19.98 12.02
N VAL A 126 10.25 -20.56 11.52
CA VAL A 126 10.08 -22.01 11.31
C VAL A 126 11.16 -22.54 10.36
N LYS A 127 11.46 -21.81 9.29
CA LYS A 127 12.55 -22.13 8.37
C LYS A 127 13.95 -21.90 8.97
N LYS A 128 14.11 -20.95 9.89
CA LYS A 128 15.37 -20.61 10.57
C LYS A 128 15.79 -21.65 11.59
N ASN A 129 14.86 -22.47 12.11
CA ASN A 129 15.18 -23.73 12.77
C ASN A 129 15.83 -24.77 11.81
N ILE A 130 15.99 -24.45 10.52
CA ILE A 130 16.70 -25.25 9.51
C ILE A 130 17.88 -24.48 8.86
N PHE A 131 17.87 -23.14 8.77
CA PHE A 131 19.07 -22.37 8.35
C PHE A 131 18.99 -20.89 8.73
N THR A 132 20.03 -20.37 9.39
CA THR A 132 20.14 -18.97 9.81
C THR A 132 20.33 -18.04 8.62
N ARG A 133 19.47 -16.99 8.48
CA ARG A 133 19.83 -15.70 7.85
C ARG A 133 18.79 -14.61 8.14
N THR A 134 19.30 -13.41 8.39
CA THR A 134 18.62 -12.16 8.76
C THR A 134 18.02 -11.46 7.54
N ILE A 135 16.88 -10.76 7.73
CA ILE A 135 16.04 -10.15 6.67
C ILE A 135 16.02 -8.62 6.84
N SER A 136 16.00 -7.86 5.73
CA SER A 136 15.73 -6.41 5.73
C SER A 136 14.88 -5.91 4.53
N GLY A 137 13.66 -5.41 4.82
CA GLY A 137 12.87 -4.38 4.07
C GLY A 137 11.86 -4.89 3.02
N TYR A 138 10.57 -4.49 2.96
CA TYR A 138 9.79 -3.34 3.51
C TYR A 138 8.80 -3.72 4.64
N HIS A 139 9.13 -3.69 5.93
CA HIS A 139 9.65 -4.87 6.65
C HIS A 139 11.10 -4.73 7.11
N SER A 140 11.59 -3.50 7.26
CA SER A 140 12.87 -3.20 7.90
C SER A 140 12.65 -2.39 9.16
N PHE A 141 12.53 -3.08 10.29
CA PHE A 141 12.99 -2.51 11.55
C PHE A 141 14.51 -2.42 11.48
N LYS A 142 15.05 -1.21 11.63
CA LYS A 142 16.47 -1.04 11.92
C LYS A 142 16.63 -1.39 13.41
N PHE A 143 17.05 -2.61 13.72
CA PHE A 143 17.53 -2.87 15.08
C PHE A 143 18.79 -2.05 15.31
N LEU A 144 18.76 -1.20 16.33
CA LEU A 144 19.93 -0.49 16.80
C LEU A 144 20.95 -1.54 17.28
N LYS A 145 22.06 -1.65 16.55
CA LYS A 145 23.39 -2.09 16.98
C LYS A 145 23.41 -3.23 18.03
N ILE A 146 23.39 -4.48 17.57
CA ILE A 146 24.11 -5.55 18.26
C ILE A 146 25.40 -5.75 17.49
N SER A 147 26.49 -5.20 18.00
CA SER A 147 27.85 -5.45 17.54
C SER A 147 28.25 -6.85 17.99
N ILE A 148 28.23 -7.82 17.07
CA ILE A 148 29.01 -9.03 17.22
C ILE A 148 30.15 -8.92 16.21
N GLU A 149 31.31 -8.58 16.74
CA GLU A 149 32.57 -8.53 16.02
C GLU A 149 33.16 -9.94 16.10
N LEU A 150 33.19 -10.65 14.97
CA LEU A 150 33.97 -11.87 14.81
C LEU A 150 34.56 -11.85 13.40
N THR A 151 35.85 -11.51 13.37
CA THR A 151 36.73 -11.58 12.22
C THR A 151 37.03 -13.05 11.90
N THR A 152 36.80 -13.46 10.66
CA THR A 152 37.79 -14.04 9.73
C THR A 152 37.08 -14.51 8.46
N GLU A 153 37.58 -13.99 7.34
CA GLU A 153 37.47 -14.50 5.97
C GLU A 153 36.07 -14.63 5.33
N GLY A 154 35.78 -13.66 4.44
CA GLY A 154 35.15 -13.96 3.16
C GLY A 154 33.65 -14.24 3.14
N LEU A 155 32.81 -13.26 3.48
CA LEU A 155 31.39 -13.29 3.10
C LEU A 155 30.99 -12.00 2.38
N LYS A 156 30.93 -12.07 1.04
CA LYS A 156 30.33 -11.05 0.19
C LYS A 156 28.82 -11.03 0.47
N ILE A 157 28.37 -10.05 1.25
CA ILE A 157 26.96 -9.86 1.60
C ILE A 157 26.24 -9.36 0.34
N ILE A 158 25.53 -10.24 -0.35
CA ILE A 158 24.56 -9.85 -1.38
C ILE A 158 23.23 -9.60 -0.66
N SER A 159 22.89 -8.32 -0.45
CA SER A 159 21.61 -7.92 0.12
C SER A 159 20.47 -8.20 -0.86
N MET A 160 19.71 -9.27 -0.65
CA MET A 160 18.41 -9.46 -1.31
C MET A 160 17.30 -8.91 -0.41
N SER A 161 16.77 -7.74 -0.77
CA SER A 161 15.56 -7.19 -0.16
C SER A 161 14.33 -7.83 -0.81
N TYR A 162 13.54 -8.59 -0.05
CA TYR A 162 12.22 -9.05 -0.50
C TYR A 162 11.20 -7.94 -0.30
N ARG A 163 10.89 -7.22 -1.38
CA ARG A 163 9.89 -6.15 -1.38
C ARG A 163 8.53 -6.79 -1.64
N PHE A 164 7.71 -6.95 -0.60
CA PHE A 164 6.31 -7.35 -0.82
C PHE A 164 5.61 -6.21 -1.59
N PRO A 165 4.92 -6.48 -2.71
CA PRO A 165 4.30 -5.42 -3.51
C PRO A 165 3.24 -4.70 -2.68
N ALA A 166 3.46 -3.43 -2.36
CA ALA A 166 2.50 -2.61 -1.62
C ALA A 166 1.15 -2.51 -2.36
N ALA A 167 1.19 -2.60 -3.69
CA ALA A 167 -0.02 -2.70 -4.50
C ALA A 167 -0.92 -3.87 -4.10
N ILE A 168 -0.38 -5.02 -3.64
CA ILE A 168 -1.20 -6.19 -3.23
C ILE A 168 -1.93 -5.91 -1.92
N SER A 169 -1.28 -5.30 -0.93
CA SER A 169 -1.96 -4.95 0.33
C SER A 169 -3.02 -3.87 0.12
N ILE A 170 -2.79 -2.94 -0.81
CA ILE A 170 -3.77 -1.92 -1.20
C ILE A 170 -4.97 -2.55 -1.93
N ILE A 171 -4.75 -3.49 -2.86
CA ILE A 171 -5.86 -4.26 -3.48
C ILE A 171 -6.67 -4.98 -2.41
N ALA A 172 -6.00 -5.67 -1.49
CA ALA A 172 -6.67 -6.43 -0.43
C ALA A 172 -7.46 -5.50 0.52
N GLY A 173 -6.92 -4.34 0.87
CA GLY A 173 -7.61 -3.33 1.69
C GLY A 173 -8.78 -2.67 0.95
N PHE A 174 -8.66 -2.45 -0.35
CA PHE A 174 -9.77 -1.96 -1.18
C PHE A 174 -10.88 -3.02 -1.28
N MET A 175 -10.52 -4.26 -1.59
CA MET A 175 -11.49 -5.35 -1.77
C MET A 175 -12.19 -5.72 -0.46
N SER A 176 -11.50 -5.68 0.68
CA SER A 176 -12.16 -5.90 1.97
C SER A 176 -13.23 -4.84 2.26
N LEU A 177 -12.93 -3.57 1.96
CA LEU A 177 -13.90 -2.49 2.07
C LEU A 177 -15.02 -2.58 1.03
N VAL A 178 -14.78 -3.18 -0.15
CA VAL A 178 -15.82 -3.48 -1.13
C VAL A 178 -16.73 -4.62 -0.67
N LEU A 179 -16.16 -5.66 -0.05
CA LEU A 179 -16.92 -6.82 0.43
C LEU A 179 -17.78 -6.49 1.65
N LEU A 180 -17.33 -5.60 2.53
CA LEU A 180 -18.10 -5.09 3.68
C LEU A 180 -19.36 -4.28 3.29
N GLN A 181 -19.61 -4.08 2.00
CA GLN A 181 -20.72 -3.30 1.47
C GLN A 181 -21.95 -4.17 1.15
N TRP A 182 -21.79 -5.49 1.06
CA TRP A 182 -22.86 -6.48 0.86
C TRP A 182 -23.30 -7.07 2.20
#